data_AF-A0A3A9S8B2-F1
#
_entry.id   AF-A0A3A9S8B2-F1
#
_cell.length_a   1.000
_cell.length_b   1.000
_cell.length_c   1.000
_cell.angle_alpha   90.00
_cell.angle_beta   90.00
_cell.angle_gamma   90.00
#
_symmetry.space_group_name_H-M   'P 1'
#
loop_
_entity.id
_entity.type
_entity.pdbx_description
1 polymer ?
#
loop_
_entity_poly.entity_id
_entity_poly.type
_entity_poly.pdbx_seq_one_letter_code
_entity_poly.pdbx_strand_id
1 'polypeptide(L)'
;MASNEQRAWAFLKSKGFNDYAAAGIMGNLYAESGIRPDNLQNSYEKKLGLTDAEYTAAVDNGSYTNFVHDKAGYGLAQWTYYSRKQNLLSYAQAKGVSIADLDMQLEYLYKELASSVVIMDILREANTVREASDCILLKFERPADQSEAARVKRAGYSQTFYDRYTKTSSTAAANNEGGKMITKDFIAGNINGIAINSTVKAAAANYKAESQRSVKYIVMHYTGNTKDTAVANAKYFANGSRQASAHFFVDDSNIYQSVGLKNTAWHCGSNTYYHKECRNSNSFGIEMCCTAGNYKISAKTKENAAYLCAYLCKMLGIAAGAVIKYVVRHYDVTGKKCPAEMAGENNAEWAKFLADVAKILGGSAPDHNEPVQQPTFKATGTAVTTANLRMRAGAGTSFSTLLVVNKGCTVQVDGTVVNGWYHCKYGNTVGYMSGNYLKNVQTTSSTPAATRTHKVVKGDTLSQIAKKYGTTVNAIVLANRSKYPKITASYIVVGWELVV
;
A
#
# COMPACT_ATOMS: atom_id res chain seq x y z
N MET A 1 -24.79 -13.26 13.29
CA MET A 1 -24.65 -14.11 12.09
C MET A 1 -23.36 -13.73 11.37
N ALA A 2 -22.66 -14.68 10.77
CA ALA A 2 -21.46 -14.37 9.97
C ALA A 2 -21.84 -13.50 8.76
N SER A 3 -20.98 -12.56 8.37
CA SER A 3 -21.21 -11.71 7.19
C SER A 3 -21.17 -12.53 5.89
N ASN A 4 -21.73 -12.00 4.81
CA ASN A 4 -21.68 -12.66 3.49
C ASN A 4 -20.24 -12.94 3.06
N GLU A 5 -19.32 -12.01 3.33
CA GLU A 5 -17.90 -12.18 3.03
C GLU A 5 -17.29 -13.35 3.81
N GLN A 6 -17.60 -13.48 5.11
CA GLN A 6 -17.08 -14.57 5.95
C GLN A 6 -17.60 -15.94 5.48
N ARG A 7 -18.89 -16.00 5.13
CA ARG A 7 -19.53 -17.21 4.57
C ARG A 7 -18.95 -17.57 3.21
N ALA A 8 -18.76 -16.59 2.32
CA ALA A 8 -18.15 -16.79 1.01
C ALA A 8 -16.70 -17.30 1.13
N TRP A 9 -15.89 -16.70 2.01
CA TRP A 9 -14.53 -17.17 2.27
C TRP A 9 -14.54 -18.62 2.75
N ALA A 10 -15.33 -18.94 3.79
CA ALA A 10 -15.42 -20.28 4.34
C ALA A 10 -15.89 -21.32 3.31
N PHE A 11 -16.86 -20.97 2.47
CA PHE A 11 -17.32 -21.79 1.37
C PHE A 11 -16.20 -22.07 0.36
N LEU A 12 -15.48 -21.04 -0.09
CA LEU A 12 -14.40 -21.21 -1.08
C LEU A 12 -13.26 -22.07 -0.52
N LYS A 13 -12.91 -21.87 0.76
CA LYS A 13 -11.95 -22.73 1.47
C LYS A 13 -12.42 -24.18 1.57
N SER A 14 -13.71 -24.42 1.83
CA SER A 14 -14.26 -25.78 1.91
C SER A 14 -14.26 -26.52 0.57
N LYS A 15 -14.23 -25.79 -0.56
CA LYS A 15 -14.02 -26.36 -1.91
C LYS A 15 -12.56 -26.66 -2.25
N GLY A 16 -11.64 -26.43 -1.30
CA GLY A 16 -10.22 -26.72 -1.46
C GLY A 16 -9.44 -25.65 -2.22
N PHE A 17 -9.98 -24.43 -2.34
CA PHE A 17 -9.21 -23.31 -2.87
C PHE A 17 -8.16 -22.84 -1.88
N ASN A 18 -6.97 -22.53 -2.38
CA ASN A 18 -5.95 -21.87 -1.59
C ASN A 18 -6.37 -20.41 -1.29
N ASP A 19 -5.58 -19.76 -0.45
CA ASP A 19 -5.85 -18.40 0.04
C ASP A 19 -5.88 -17.35 -1.07
N TYR A 20 -5.01 -17.49 -2.07
CA TYR A 20 -4.95 -16.61 -3.24
C TYR A 20 -6.21 -16.76 -4.10
N ALA A 21 -6.67 -17.98 -4.34
CA ALA A 21 -7.88 -18.24 -5.12
C ALA A 21 -9.14 -17.77 -4.42
N ALA A 22 -9.30 -18.05 -3.12
CA ALA A 22 -10.44 -17.56 -2.36
C ALA A 22 -10.52 -16.04 -2.42
N ALA A 23 -9.39 -15.36 -2.22
CA ALA A 23 -9.28 -13.91 -2.34
C ALA A 23 -9.57 -13.37 -3.75
N GLY A 24 -9.00 -14.01 -4.79
CA GLY A 24 -9.17 -13.63 -6.19
C GLY A 24 -10.63 -13.72 -6.66
N ILE A 25 -11.35 -14.76 -6.25
CA ILE A 25 -12.78 -14.92 -6.51
C ILE A 25 -13.56 -13.82 -5.78
N MET A 26 -13.35 -13.68 -4.46
CA MET A 26 -14.10 -12.70 -3.66
C MET A 26 -13.88 -11.25 -4.11
N GLY A 27 -12.67 -10.87 -4.51
CA GLY A 27 -12.39 -9.53 -5.01
C GLY A 27 -13.11 -9.19 -6.30
N ASN A 28 -13.33 -10.20 -7.17
CA ASN A 28 -14.14 -10.03 -8.38
C ASN A 28 -15.64 -9.94 -8.05
N LEU A 29 -16.17 -10.82 -7.19
CA LEU A 29 -17.56 -10.74 -6.73
C LEU A 29 -17.86 -9.42 -6.01
N TYR A 30 -16.89 -8.89 -5.27
CA TYR A 30 -17.02 -7.57 -4.65
C TYR A 30 -17.11 -6.46 -5.69
N ALA A 31 -16.36 -6.54 -6.79
CA ALA A 31 -16.48 -5.58 -7.88
C ALA A 31 -17.82 -5.67 -8.62
N GLU A 32 -18.42 -6.85 -8.68
CA GLU A 32 -19.71 -7.08 -9.34
C GLU A 32 -20.90 -6.66 -8.47
N SER A 33 -20.92 -7.04 -7.19
CA SER A 33 -22.11 -6.85 -6.33
C SER A 33 -21.82 -6.38 -4.92
N GLY A 34 -20.55 -6.20 -4.55
CA GLY A 34 -20.17 -6.01 -3.15
C GLY A 34 -20.38 -7.27 -2.29
N ILE A 35 -20.39 -8.46 -2.91
CA ILE A 35 -20.72 -9.75 -2.26
C ILE A 35 -22.17 -9.74 -1.70
N ARG A 36 -23.06 -9.09 -2.46
CA ARG A 36 -24.51 -9.10 -2.22
C ARG A 36 -25.19 -10.06 -3.19
N PRO A 37 -25.90 -11.10 -2.72
CA PRO A 37 -26.59 -12.04 -3.59
C PRO A 37 -27.94 -11.51 -4.12
N ASP A 38 -28.48 -10.45 -3.52
CA ASP A 38 -29.73 -9.79 -3.89
C ASP A 38 -29.55 -8.58 -4.84
N ASN A 39 -28.32 -8.30 -5.27
CA ASN A 39 -27.97 -7.12 -6.06
C ASN A 39 -28.55 -7.17 -7.48
N LEU A 40 -29.57 -6.35 -7.75
CA LEU A 40 -29.99 -6.00 -9.09
C LEU A 40 -29.05 -4.93 -9.64
N GLN A 41 -28.65 -5.04 -10.90
CA GLN A 41 -27.83 -4.01 -11.54
C GLN A 41 -28.50 -2.63 -11.45
N ASN A 42 -27.81 -1.62 -10.90
CA ASN A 42 -28.38 -0.30 -10.59
C ASN A 42 -29.07 0.41 -11.77
N SER A 43 -28.63 0.16 -13.01
CA SER A 43 -29.27 0.71 -14.23
C SER A 43 -30.68 0.15 -14.45
N TYR A 44 -30.97 -1.04 -13.92
CA TYR A 44 -32.25 -1.72 -14.02
C TYR A 44 -33.18 -1.46 -12.83
N GLU A 45 -32.67 -1.13 -11.64
CA GLU A 45 -33.53 -0.66 -10.53
C GLU A 45 -34.43 0.51 -11.00
N LYS A 46 -33.83 1.50 -11.66
CA LYS A 46 -34.56 2.66 -12.19
C LYS A 46 -35.45 2.33 -13.39
N LYS A 47 -35.03 1.40 -14.24
CA LYS A 47 -35.76 1.03 -15.46
C LYS A 47 -36.99 0.17 -15.15
N LEU A 48 -36.87 -0.69 -14.13
CA LEU A 48 -37.94 -1.59 -13.69
C LEU A 48 -38.79 -0.97 -12.58
N GLY A 49 -38.30 0.07 -11.91
CA GLY A 49 -39.00 0.71 -10.79
C GLY A 49 -39.07 -0.20 -9.55
N LEU A 50 -38.08 -1.09 -9.38
CA LEU A 50 -38.01 -2.07 -8.31
C LEU A 50 -36.68 -1.92 -7.59
N THR A 51 -36.69 -1.93 -6.26
CA THR A 51 -35.49 -2.10 -5.44
C THR A 51 -34.93 -3.52 -5.56
N ASP A 52 -33.67 -3.72 -5.14
CA ASP A 52 -33.03 -5.05 -5.01
C ASP A 52 -33.96 -6.09 -4.34
N ALA A 53 -34.56 -5.71 -3.22
CA ALA A 53 -35.42 -6.56 -2.41
C ALA A 53 -36.78 -6.84 -3.07
N GLU A 54 -37.40 -5.82 -3.66
CA GLU A 54 -38.70 -5.97 -4.35
C GLU A 54 -38.55 -6.83 -5.61
N TYR A 55 -37.50 -6.61 -6.39
CA TYR A 55 -37.21 -7.43 -7.57
C TYR A 55 -36.97 -8.89 -7.17
N THR A 56 -36.13 -9.13 -6.16
CA THR A 56 -35.88 -10.48 -5.63
C THR A 56 -37.17 -11.16 -5.16
N ALA A 57 -37.98 -10.48 -4.36
CA ALA A 57 -39.24 -11.01 -3.86
C ALA A 57 -40.22 -11.33 -5.00
N ALA A 58 -40.28 -10.47 -6.03
CA ALA A 58 -41.13 -10.66 -7.19
C ALA A 58 -40.68 -11.84 -8.07
N VAL A 59 -39.38 -12.08 -8.19
CA VAL A 59 -38.84 -13.27 -8.87
C VAL A 59 -39.15 -14.53 -8.07
N ASP A 60 -38.90 -14.52 -6.76
CA ASP A 60 -39.12 -15.67 -5.87
C ASP A 60 -40.59 -16.10 -5.81
N ASN A 61 -41.51 -15.15 -5.76
CA ASN A 61 -42.96 -15.43 -5.71
C ASN A 61 -43.59 -15.61 -7.10
N GLY A 62 -42.81 -15.50 -8.18
CA GLY A 62 -43.26 -15.70 -9.56
C GLY A 62 -44.06 -14.54 -10.18
N SER A 63 -44.25 -13.42 -9.47
CA SER A 63 -44.93 -12.23 -10.01
C SER A 63 -44.08 -11.49 -11.06
N TYR A 64 -42.76 -11.64 -11.04
CA TYR A 64 -41.85 -11.17 -12.09
C TYR A 64 -41.34 -12.32 -12.95
N THR A 65 -41.99 -12.56 -14.09
CA THR A 65 -41.71 -13.70 -14.98
C THR A 65 -40.59 -13.45 -15.99
N ASN A 66 -40.13 -12.21 -16.13
CA ASN A 66 -39.16 -11.83 -17.17
C ASN A 66 -37.69 -11.90 -16.70
N PHE A 67 -37.41 -12.48 -15.54
CA PHE A 67 -36.05 -12.56 -14.96
C PHE A 67 -35.00 -13.02 -15.98
N VAL A 68 -35.31 -14.04 -16.77
CA VAL A 68 -34.38 -14.66 -17.72
C VAL A 68 -34.01 -13.72 -18.87
N HIS A 69 -34.94 -12.86 -19.30
CA HIS A 69 -34.82 -12.10 -20.55
C HIS A 69 -34.78 -10.58 -20.36
N ASP A 70 -34.86 -10.08 -19.13
CA ASP A 70 -34.81 -8.64 -18.83
C ASP A 70 -33.44 -7.99 -19.09
N LYS A 71 -32.37 -8.79 -19.29
CA LYS A 71 -30.98 -8.37 -19.52
C LYS A 71 -30.34 -7.66 -18.32
N ALA A 72 -30.95 -7.70 -17.14
CA ALA A 72 -30.37 -7.15 -15.92
C ALA A 72 -29.33 -8.11 -15.34
N GLY A 73 -28.18 -7.59 -14.92
CA GLY A 73 -27.26 -8.35 -14.06
C GLY A 73 -27.89 -8.59 -12.69
N TYR A 74 -27.70 -9.80 -12.14
CA TYR A 74 -28.25 -10.15 -10.83
C TYR A 74 -27.26 -10.97 -10.00
N GLY A 75 -27.25 -10.73 -8.68
CA GLY A 75 -26.54 -11.54 -7.69
C GLY A 75 -25.02 -11.38 -7.66
N LEU A 76 -24.35 -12.32 -6.99
CA LEU A 76 -22.91 -12.29 -6.66
C LEU A 76 -22.00 -11.98 -7.85
N ALA A 77 -22.25 -12.64 -8.98
CA ALA A 77 -21.43 -12.53 -10.19
C ALA A 77 -22.11 -11.71 -11.30
N GLN A 78 -23.17 -10.94 -10.96
CA GLN A 78 -23.95 -10.16 -11.93
C GLN A 78 -24.34 -10.96 -13.18
N TRP A 79 -24.93 -12.15 -12.98
CA TRP A 79 -25.36 -13.02 -14.08
C TRP A 79 -26.32 -12.27 -15.01
N THR A 80 -25.86 -12.00 -16.24
CA THR A 80 -26.58 -11.13 -17.18
C THR A 80 -27.07 -11.86 -18.44
N TYR A 81 -26.34 -12.89 -18.88
CA TYR A 81 -26.71 -13.62 -20.10
C TYR A 81 -27.88 -14.57 -19.84
N TYR A 82 -28.88 -14.58 -20.73
CA TYR A 82 -30.16 -15.25 -20.50
C TYR A 82 -30.02 -16.72 -20.11
N SER A 83 -29.13 -17.48 -20.76
CA SER A 83 -28.95 -18.90 -20.43
C SER A 83 -28.33 -19.09 -19.03
N ARG A 84 -27.42 -18.20 -18.60
CA ARG A 84 -26.88 -18.22 -17.24
C ARG A 84 -27.94 -17.83 -16.20
N LYS A 85 -28.80 -16.85 -16.52
CA LYS A 85 -29.94 -16.48 -15.66
C LYS A 85 -30.96 -17.62 -15.54
N GLN A 86 -31.33 -18.27 -16.65
CA GLN A 86 -32.20 -19.45 -16.62
C GLN A 86 -31.63 -20.55 -15.73
N ASN A 87 -30.33 -20.86 -15.88
CA ASN A 87 -29.67 -21.88 -15.09
C ASN A 87 -29.60 -21.53 -13.60
N LEU A 88 -29.32 -20.26 -13.25
CA LEU A 88 -29.36 -19.77 -11.88
C LEU A 88 -30.77 -19.91 -11.26
N LEU A 89 -31.80 -19.43 -11.96
CA LEU A 89 -33.19 -19.53 -11.50
C LEU A 89 -33.62 -20.99 -11.31
N SER A 90 -33.29 -21.85 -12.28
CA SER A 90 -33.60 -23.29 -12.21
C SER A 90 -32.88 -23.96 -11.03
N TYR A 91 -31.64 -23.53 -10.73
CA TYR A 91 -30.87 -24.04 -9.60
C TYR A 91 -31.48 -23.62 -8.26
N ALA A 92 -31.92 -22.36 -8.13
CA ALA A 92 -32.63 -21.87 -6.95
C ALA A 92 -33.95 -22.62 -6.71
N GLN A 93 -34.76 -22.77 -7.78
CA GLN A 93 -36.02 -23.51 -7.75
C GLN A 93 -35.84 -24.98 -7.35
N ALA A 94 -34.84 -25.66 -7.92
CA ALA A 94 -34.54 -27.05 -7.58
C ALA A 94 -34.10 -27.23 -6.11
N LYS A 95 -33.50 -26.20 -5.51
CA LYS A 95 -33.11 -26.18 -4.08
C LYS A 95 -34.25 -25.74 -3.15
N GLY A 96 -35.33 -25.18 -3.69
CA GLY A 96 -36.44 -24.65 -2.90
C GLY A 96 -36.06 -23.46 -2.02
N VAL A 97 -35.10 -22.63 -2.47
CA VAL A 97 -34.63 -21.44 -1.74
C VAL A 97 -34.77 -20.19 -2.59
N SER A 98 -34.71 -19.02 -1.95
CA SER A 98 -34.70 -17.73 -2.64
C SER A 98 -33.58 -17.66 -3.67
N ILE A 99 -33.83 -16.96 -4.79
CA ILE A 99 -32.80 -16.68 -5.78
C ILE A 99 -31.67 -15.80 -5.22
N ALA A 100 -31.91 -15.08 -4.12
CA ALA A 100 -30.90 -14.33 -3.35
C ALA A 100 -30.19 -15.14 -2.24
N ASP A 101 -30.43 -16.46 -2.13
CA ASP A 101 -29.73 -17.27 -1.13
C ASP A 101 -28.22 -17.32 -1.41
N LEU A 102 -27.42 -16.90 -0.43
CA LEU A 102 -25.97 -16.79 -0.58
C LEU A 102 -25.31 -18.15 -0.85
N ASP A 103 -25.68 -19.18 -0.10
CA ASP A 103 -25.00 -20.48 -0.19
C ASP A 103 -25.35 -21.15 -1.52
N MET A 104 -26.60 -21.01 -1.97
CA MET A 104 -27.05 -21.44 -3.30
C MET A 104 -26.28 -20.73 -4.42
N GLN A 105 -26.13 -19.40 -4.37
CA GLN A 105 -25.38 -18.67 -5.40
C GLN A 105 -23.88 -19.04 -5.40
N LEU A 106 -23.29 -19.28 -4.23
CA LEU A 106 -21.91 -19.75 -4.12
C LEU A 106 -21.73 -21.17 -4.68
N GLU A 107 -22.68 -22.07 -4.43
CA GLU A 107 -22.72 -23.40 -5.06
C GLU A 107 -22.82 -23.33 -6.58
N TYR A 108 -23.72 -22.48 -7.09
CA TYR A 108 -23.91 -22.28 -8.52
C TYR A 108 -22.66 -21.67 -9.17
N LEU A 109 -22.05 -20.66 -8.54
CA LEU A 109 -20.77 -20.10 -8.96
C LEU A 109 -19.68 -21.18 -9.05
N TYR A 110 -19.54 -22.01 -8.01
CA TYR A 110 -18.56 -23.09 -8.01
C TYR A 110 -18.80 -24.09 -9.16
N LYS A 111 -20.08 -24.44 -9.43
CA LYS A 111 -20.44 -25.31 -10.55
C LYS A 111 -20.00 -24.73 -11.89
N GLU A 112 -20.19 -23.42 -12.11
CA GLU A 112 -19.74 -22.77 -13.34
C GLU A 112 -18.20 -22.70 -13.43
N LEU A 113 -17.51 -22.36 -12.35
CA LEU A 113 -16.04 -22.37 -12.32
C LEU A 113 -15.48 -23.77 -12.62
N ALA A 114 -16.07 -24.81 -12.02
CA ALA A 114 -15.69 -26.20 -12.19
C ALA A 114 -15.94 -26.75 -13.60
N SER A 115 -16.76 -26.09 -14.42
CA SER A 115 -16.96 -26.46 -15.82
C SER A 115 -15.75 -26.16 -16.71
N SER A 116 -14.77 -25.38 -16.22
CA SER A 116 -13.54 -25.05 -16.94
C SER A 116 -12.32 -25.58 -16.20
N VAL A 117 -11.71 -26.64 -16.72
CA VAL A 117 -10.45 -27.20 -16.20
C VAL A 117 -9.37 -26.12 -16.11
N VAL A 118 -9.25 -25.26 -17.14
CA VAL A 118 -8.27 -24.18 -17.17
C VAL A 118 -8.45 -23.18 -16.02
N ILE A 119 -9.70 -22.80 -15.69
CA ILE A 119 -9.95 -21.91 -14.56
C ILE A 119 -9.61 -22.62 -13.24
N MET A 120 -10.00 -23.88 -13.11
CA MET A 120 -9.76 -24.66 -11.90
C MET A 120 -8.28 -24.90 -11.62
N ASP A 121 -7.48 -25.21 -12.64
CA ASP A 121 -6.03 -25.43 -12.51
C ASP A 121 -5.35 -24.15 -12.03
N ILE A 122 -5.63 -23.01 -12.69
CA ILE A 122 -5.05 -21.72 -12.30
C ILE A 122 -5.44 -21.35 -10.88
N LEU A 123 -6.71 -21.52 -10.48
CA LEU A 123 -7.14 -21.19 -9.12
C LEU A 123 -6.53 -22.14 -8.07
N ARG A 124 -6.42 -23.43 -8.34
CA ARG A 124 -5.84 -24.38 -7.38
C ARG A 124 -4.34 -24.14 -7.18
N GLU A 125 -3.64 -23.78 -8.25
CA GLU A 125 -2.19 -23.58 -8.27
C GLU A 125 -1.75 -22.12 -8.08
N ALA A 126 -2.69 -21.17 -7.98
CA ALA A 126 -2.39 -19.74 -7.89
C ALA A 126 -1.39 -19.46 -6.76
N ASN A 127 -0.28 -18.81 -7.11
CA ASN A 127 0.78 -18.43 -6.16
C ASN A 127 0.75 -16.95 -5.79
N THR A 128 -0.14 -16.18 -6.42
CA THR A 128 -0.36 -14.77 -6.12
C THR A 128 -1.84 -14.39 -6.20
N VAL A 129 -2.24 -13.37 -5.44
CA VAL A 129 -3.59 -12.78 -5.53
C VAL A 129 -3.87 -12.27 -6.95
N ARG A 130 -2.85 -11.71 -7.60
CA ARG A 130 -2.97 -11.15 -8.95
C ARG A 130 -3.33 -12.22 -9.98
N GLU A 131 -2.65 -13.36 -9.93
CA GLU A 131 -2.90 -14.50 -10.81
C GLU A 131 -4.34 -15.01 -10.68
N ALA A 132 -4.81 -15.24 -9.44
CA ALA A 132 -6.17 -15.68 -9.19
C ALA A 132 -7.22 -14.64 -9.62
N SER A 133 -7.00 -13.36 -9.31
CA SER A 133 -7.91 -12.28 -9.68
C SER A 133 -8.02 -12.12 -11.20
N ASP A 134 -6.88 -12.17 -11.91
CA ASP A 134 -6.85 -12.04 -13.37
C ASP A 134 -7.50 -13.25 -14.03
N CYS A 135 -7.38 -14.45 -13.46
CA CYS A 135 -8.08 -15.63 -13.93
C CYS A 135 -9.60 -15.42 -13.94
N ILE A 136 -10.17 -14.95 -12.82
CA ILE A 136 -11.61 -14.70 -12.73
C ILE A 136 -12.04 -13.59 -13.67
N LEU A 137 -11.32 -12.47 -13.70
CA LEU A 137 -11.65 -11.34 -14.58
C LEU A 137 -11.62 -11.75 -16.06
N LEU A 138 -10.54 -12.39 -16.51
CA LEU A 138 -10.30 -12.64 -17.93
C LEU A 138 -10.99 -13.88 -18.48
N LYS A 139 -11.33 -14.85 -17.63
CA LYS A 139 -11.85 -16.16 -18.08
C LYS A 139 -13.28 -16.43 -17.62
N PHE A 140 -13.71 -15.87 -16.47
CA PHE A 140 -15.06 -16.05 -15.96
C PHE A 140 -15.95 -14.84 -16.25
N GLU A 141 -15.58 -13.65 -15.75
CA GLU A 141 -16.41 -12.44 -15.88
C GLU A 141 -16.39 -11.85 -17.28
N ARG A 142 -15.20 -11.76 -17.87
CA ARG A 142 -14.97 -11.22 -19.22
C ARG A 142 -15.69 -9.88 -19.46
N PRO A 143 -15.52 -8.88 -18.57
CA PRO A 143 -16.15 -7.57 -18.75
C PRO A 143 -15.65 -6.91 -20.04
N ALA A 144 -16.32 -5.84 -20.47
CA ALA A 144 -15.89 -5.08 -21.64
C ALA A 144 -14.47 -4.48 -21.45
N ASP A 145 -14.15 -4.00 -20.24
CA ASP A 145 -12.82 -3.51 -19.89
C ASP A 145 -11.99 -4.60 -19.21
N GLN A 146 -11.04 -5.16 -19.96
CA GLN A 146 -10.04 -6.14 -19.48
C GLN A 146 -8.63 -5.56 -19.46
N SER A 147 -8.52 -4.23 -19.44
CA SER A 147 -7.24 -3.52 -19.43
C SER A 147 -6.41 -3.86 -18.19
N GLU A 148 -5.10 -3.55 -18.26
CA GLU A 148 -4.22 -3.68 -17.09
C GLU A 148 -4.74 -2.87 -15.89
N ALA A 149 -5.34 -1.70 -16.13
CA ALA A 149 -5.94 -0.90 -15.07
C ALA A 149 -7.13 -1.61 -14.39
N ALA A 150 -8.01 -2.27 -15.17
CA ALA A 150 -9.11 -3.06 -14.63
C ALA A 150 -8.62 -4.27 -13.83
N ARG A 151 -7.61 -4.97 -14.34
CA ARG A 151 -6.95 -6.10 -13.65
C ARG A 151 -6.32 -5.70 -12.32
N VAL A 152 -5.53 -4.62 -12.32
CA VAL A 152 -4.94 -4.06 -11.09
C VAL A 152 -6.01 -3.67 -10.08
N LYS A 153 -7.10 -3.03 -10.53
CA LYS A 153 -8.21 -2.63 -9.66
C LYS A 153 -8.86 -3.83 -8.97
N ARG A 154 -9.21 -4.88 -9.73
CA ARG A 154 -9.83 -6.10 -9.17
C ARG A 154 -8.87 -6.91 -8.29
N ALA A 155 -7.59 -6.94 -8.66
CA ALA A 155 -6.56 -7.54 -7.81
C ALA A 155 -6.40 -6.78 -6.48
N GLY A 156 -6.61 -5.47 -6.45
CA GLY A 156 -6.61 -4.66 -5.22
C GLY A 156 -7.76 -5.03 -4.26
N TYR A 157 -8.98 -5.25 -4.77
CA TYR A 157 -10.08 -5.78 -3.96
C TYR A 157 -9.75 -7.18 -3.45
N SER A 158 -9.21 -8.03 -4.31
CA SER A 158 -8.78 -9.39 -3.95
C SER A 158 -7.73 -9.37 -2.85
N GLN A 159 -6.75 -8.48 -2.92
CA GLN A 159 -5.69 -8.35 -1.91
C GLN A 159 -6.27 -7.96 -0.54
N THR A 160 -7.33 -7.13 -0.53
CA THR A 160 -8.03 -6.77 0.71
C THR A 160 -8.64 -8.00 1.39
N PHE A 161 -9.19 -8.95 0.62
CA PHE A 161 -9.71 -10.20 1.18
C PHE A 161 -8.61 -11.16 1.60
N TYR A 162 -7.55 -11.29 0.80
CA TYR A 162 -6.37 -12.06 1.18
C TYR A 162 -5.83 -11.58 2.52
N ASP A 163 -5.50 -10.31 2.66
CA ASP A 163 -4.93 -9.75 3.89
C ASP A 163 -5.86 -9.90 5.10
N ARG A 164 -7.18 -9.87 4.87
CA ARG A 164 -8.20 -10.01 5.91
C ARG A 164 -8.28 -11.43 6.44
N TYR A 165 -8.14 -12.44 5.60
CA TYR A 165 -8.48 -13.82 5.95
C TYR A 165 -7.28 -14.79 6.02
N THR A 166 -6.08 -14.39 5.57
CA THR A 166 -4.89 -15.27 5.49
C THR A 166 -3.83 -14.94 6.53
N LYS A 167 -3.97 -13.81 7.21
CA LYS A 167 -3.18 -13.55 8.41
C LYS A 167 -3.58 -14.58 9.46
N THR A 168 -2.71 -15.57 9.66
CA THR A 168 -2.73 -16.54 10.76
C THR A 168 -3.19 -15.84 12.03
N SER A 169 -4.12 -16.46 12.76
CA SER A 169 -4.63 -16.07 14.08
C SER A 169 -3.51 -15.62 15.03
N SER A 170 -3.08 -14.38 14.86
CA SER A 170 -2.37 -13.59 15.86
C SER A 170 -3.45 -12.66 16.35
N THR A 171 -4.07 -13.08 17.47
CA THR A 171 -4.92 -12.28 18.37
C THR A 171 -5.66 -11.12 17.72
N ALA A 172 -6.99 -11.27 17.53
CA ALA A 172 -7.95 -10.19 17.26
C ALA A 172 -7.33 -8.79 17.39
N ALA A 173 -6.75 -8.26 16.31
CA ALA A 173 -6.32 -6.88 16.29
C ALA A 173 -7.60 -6.07 16.24
N ALA A 174 -8.02 -5.58 17.40
CA ALA A 174 -9.18 -4.73 17.53
C ALA A 174 -9.07 -3.62 16.48
N ASN A 175 -9.99 -3.61 15.51
CA ASN A 175 -10.36 -2.38 14.83
C ASN A 175 -10.57 -1.37 15.95
N ASN A 176 -9.92 -0.22 15.90
CA ASN A 176 -9.70 0.72 17.00
C ASN A 176 -11.01 1.31 17.62
N GLU A 177 -11.98 0.49 17.99
CA GLU A 177 -13.34 0.84 18.37
C GLU A 177 -13.38 1.48 19.76
N GLY A 178 -12.50 1.04 20.68
CA GLY A 178 -12.28 1.66 21.99
C GLY A 178 -11.19 2.75 22.03
N GLY A 179 -10.50 3.01 20.91
CA GLY A 179 -9.28 3.81 20.90
C GLY A 179 -8.08 3.06 21.49
N LYS A 180 -6.87 3.52 21.16
CA LYS A 180 -5.61 2.96 21.65
C LYS A 180 -5.03 3.87 22.73
N MET A 181 -4.65 3.30 23.86
CA MET A 181 -3.96 4.06 24.92
C MET A 181 -2.57 4.49 24.46
N ILE A 182 -2.32 5.80 24.49
CA ILE A 182 -1.07 6.43 24.10
C ILE A 182 -0.41 7.04 25.33
N THR A 183 0.76 6.51 25.67
CA THR A 183 1.67 7.04 26.70
C THR A 183 2.86 7.78 26.09
N LYS A 184 3.11 7.59 24.79
CA LYS A 184 4.27 8.13 24.09
C LYS A 184 4.13 9.64 23.92
N ASP A 185 5.19 10.39 24.21
CA ASP A 185 5.20 11.85 24.08
C ASP A 185 5.71 12.21 22.67
N PHE A 186 7.01 12.47 22.52
CA PHE A 186 7.62 12.73 21.22
C PHE A 186 8.15 11.44 20.57
N ILE A 187 8.07 11.38 19.24
CA ILE A 187 8.58 10.26 18.45
C ILE A 187 9.79 10.71 17.63
N ALA A 188 10.75 9.79 17.50
CA ALA A 188 11.86 9.90 16.58
C ALA A 188 11.68 8.87 15.48
N GLY A 189 12.10 9.21 14.27
CA GLY A 189 12.01 8.33 13.11
C GLY A 189 12.11 9.11 11.81
N ASN A 190 12.23 8.37 10.71
CA ASN A 190 12.15 8.90 9.36
C ASN A 190 10.85 8.43 8.73
N ILE A 191 10.13 9.35 8.09
CA ILE A 191 8.87 9.10 7.41
C ILE A 191 9.01 9.65 6.00
N ASN A 192 8.86 8.80 4.99
CA ASN A 192 9.14 9.15 3.59
C ASN A 192 10.53 9.78 3.38
N GLY A 193 11.55 9.29 4.10
CA GLY A 193 12.90 9.84 4.07
C GLY A 193 13.09 11.19 4.80
N ILE A 194 12.08 11.67 5.54
CA ILE A 194 12.12 12.91 6.31
C ILE A 194 12.19 12.60 7.80
N ALA A 195 13.22 13.11 8.48
CA ALA A 195 13.33 12.97 9.93
C ALA A 195 12.24 13.78 10.65
N ILE A 196 11.62 13.18 11.66
CA ILE A 196 10.71 13.89 12.56
C ILE A 196 11.53 14.80 13.45
N ASN A 197 11.27 16.10 13.36
CA ASN A 197 11.87 17.12 14.21
C ASN A 197 10.94 17.44 15.39
N SER A 198 11.44 17.23 16.62
CA SER A 198 10.73 17.54 17.86
C SER A 198 11.44 18.61 18.71
N THR A 199 12.33 19.40 18.11
CA THR A 199 13.12 20.42 18.82
C THR A 199 12.32 21.71 19.06
N VAL A 200 11.25 21.95 18.31
CA VAL A 200 10.36 23.10 18.47
C VAL A 200 8.99 22.60 18.93
N LYS A 201 8.67 22.83 20.20
CA LYS A 201 7.46 22.32 20.85
C LYS A 201 6.48 23.46 21.11
N ALA A 202 5.18 23.17 21.01
CA ALA A 202 4.14 24.12 21.35
C ALA A 202 4.28 24.61 22.81
N ALA A 203 3.91 25.87 23.06
CA ALA A 203 3.78 26.37 24.42
C ALA A 203 2.70 25.59 25.19
N ALA A 204 2.88 25.40 26.49
CA ALA A 204 1.94 24.65 27.34
C ALA A 204 0.51 25.23 27.33
N ALA A 205 0.36 26.53 27.02
CA ALA A 205 -0.93 27.18 26.88
C ALA A 205 -1.73 26.77 25.62
N ASN A 206 -1.17 25.92 24.75
CA ASN A 206 -1.77 25.55 23.46
C ASN A 206 -2.26 24.10 23.38
N TYR A 207 -2.12 23.32 24.45
CA TYR A 207 -2.58 21.93 24.52
C TYR A 207 -2.95 21.58 25.95
N LYS A 208 -3.71 20.49 26.15
CA LYS A 208 -3.92 19.92 27.48
C LYS A 208 -2.90 18.80 27.70
N ALA A 209 -2.03 18.98 28.70
CA ALA A 209 -1.08 17.95 29.11
C ALA A 209 -1.82 16.76 29.75
N GLU A 210 -1.40 15.55 29.42
CA GLU A 210 -1.98 14.31 29.96
C GLU A 210 -0.85 13.31 30.32
N SER A 211 -1.12 12.41 31.26
CA SER A 211 -0.21 11.28 31.52
C SER A 211 -0.31 10.22 30.43
N GLN A 212 -1.52 10.01 29.90
CA GLN A 212 -1.86 9.14 28.78
C GLN A 212 -3.27 9.49 28.26
N ARG A 213 -3.62 9.09 27.04
CA ARG A 213 -4.99 9.23 26.52
C ARG A 213 -5.34 8.13 25.52
N SER A 214 -6.64 7.82 25.40
CA SER A 214 -7.13 6.92 24.36
C SER A 214 -7.31 7.68 23.04
N VAL A 215 -6.63 7.23 21.98
CA VAL A 215 -6.67 7.85 20.65
C VAL A 215 -7.31 6.92 19.64
N LYS A 216 -8.35 7.40 18.98
CA LYS A 216 -9.16 6.67 18.01
C LYS A 216 -8.94 7.12 16.57
N TYR A 217 -8.82 8.43 16.37
CA TYR A 217 -8.87 9.06 15.05
C TYR A 217 -7.58 9.79 14.68
N ILE A 218 -7.41 10.04 13.39
CA ILE A 218 -6.44 11.01 12.86
C ILE A 218 -7.23 12.03 12.06
N VAL A 219 -7.11 13.31 12.43
CA VAL A 219 -7.77 14.43 11.75
C VAL A 219 -6.75 15.13 10.87
N MET A 220 -7.04 15.15 9.57
CA MET A 220 -6.24 15.84 8.57
C MET A 220 -6.71 17.28 8.43
N HIS A 221 -5.75 18.20 8.39
CA HIS A 221 -5.94 19.64 8.24
C HIS A 221 -5.00 20.18 7.17
N TYR A 222 -5.23 21.44 6.81
CA TYR A 222 -4.23 22.28 6.16
C TYR A 222 -4.17 23.62 6.87
N THR A 223 -3.01 24.27 6.75
CA THR A 223 -2.76 25.52 7.48
C THR A 223 -3.60 26.68 6.97
N GLY A 224 -4.10 26.61 5.73
CA GLY A 224 -4.95 27.65 5.15
C GLY A 224 -4.24 28.99 5.02
N ASN A 225 -2.92 28.99 4.84
CA ASN A 225 -2.09 30.18 4.68
C ASN A 225 -1.75 30.43 3.20
N THR A 226 -1.41 31.67 2.86
CA THR A 226 -0.96 32.02 1.49
C THR A 226 0.27 31.21 1.09
N LYS A 227 1.26 31.07 1.97
CA LYS A 227 2.42 30.17 1.83
C LYS A 227 3.12 30.01 3.17
N ASP A 228 3.48 28.79 3.55
CA ASP A 228 4.15 28.52 4.84
C ASP A 228 4.96 27.21 4.85
N THR A 229 5.61 26.94 5.99
CA THR A 229 6.48 25.77 6.22
C THR A 229 6.17 25.12 7.56
N ALA A 230 6.56 23.86 7.72
CA ALA A 230 6.34 23.10 8.95
C ALA A 230 7.05 23.74 10.15
N VAL A 231 8.30 24.20 9.94
CA VAL A 231 9.08 24.88 10.98
C VAL A 231 8.47 26.21 11.39
N ALA A 232 7.93 26.99 10.45
CA ALA A 232 7.32 28.29 10.75
C ALA A 232 6.07 28.11 11.62
N ASN A 233 5.21 27.15 11.28
CA ASN A 233 4.03 26.82 12.07
C ASN A 233 4.42 26.27 13.45
N ALA A 234 5.40 25.37 13.55
CA ALA A 234 5.88 24.87 14.84
C ALA A 234 6.36 26.02 15.74
N LYS A 235 7.14 26.97 15.19
CA LYS A 235 7.58 28.17 15.92
C LYS A 235 6.42 29.09 16.31
N TYR A 236 5.40 29.22 15.47
CA TYR A 236 4.22 30.04 15.77
C TYR A 236 3.49 29.54 17.02
N PHE A 237 3.28 28.23 17.14
CA PHE A 237 2.63 27.61 18.31
C PHE A 237 3.57 27.44 19.52
N ALA A 238 4.88 27.55 19.34
CA ALA A 238 5.86 27.58 20.44
C ALA A 238 5.86 28.92 21.20
N ASN A 239 5.38 30.00 20.58
CA ASN A 239 5.54 31.37 21.11
C ASN A 239 4.20 31.98 21.55
N GLY A 240 3.80 31.70 22.78
CA GLY A 240 2.61 32.29 23.41
C GLY A 240 1.32 31.50 23.21
N SER A 241 0.23 31.99 23.79
CA SER A 241 -1.09 31.37 23.68
C SER A 241 -1.73 31.66 22.33
N ARG A 242 -2.27 30.61 21.72
CA ARG A 242 -3.03 30.58 20.47
C ARG A 242 -4.38 29.91 20.64
N GLN A 243 -4.60 29.26 21.79
CA GLN A 243 -5.79 28.45 22.07
C GLN A 243 -6.08 27.43 20.96
N ALA A 244 -5.02 26.99 20.29
CA ALA A 244 -5.02 26.05 19.18
C ALA A 244 -3.64 25.40 19.06
N SER A 245 -3.58 24.19 18.52
CA SER A 245 -2.33 23.49 18.17
C SER A 245 -2.63 22.27 17.33
N ALA A 246 -1.59 21.70 16.71
CA ALA A 246 -1.64 20.38 16.07
C ALA A 246 -0.48 19.50 16.58
N HIS A 247 -0.60 18.19 16.40
CA HIS A 247 0.46 17.27 16.78
C HIS A 247 1.63 17.37 15.80
N PHE A 248 1.32 17.44 14.50
CA PHE A 248 2.33 17.50 13.44
C PHE A 248 2.04 18.62 12.44
N PHE A 249 3.10 19.25 11.96
CA PHE A 249 3.12 20.07 10.76
C PHE A 249 4.01 19.39 9.72
N VAL A 250 3.51 19.30 8.49
CA VAL A 250 4.20 18.61 7.38
C VAL A 250 4.29 19.54 6.17
N ASP A 251 5.48 19.64 5.59
CA ASP A 251 5.72 20.33 4.34
C ASP A 251 6.45 19.42 3.33
N ASP A 252 6.93 19.98 2.22
CA ASP A 252 7.60 19.24 1.14
C ASP A 252 8.84 18.46 1.61
N SER A 253 9.50 18.90 2.69
CA SER A 253 10.82 18.40 3.11
C SER A 253 10.97 18.17 4.63
N ASN A 254 10.00 18.58 5.44
CA ASN A 254 10.09 18.56 6.90
C ASN A 254 8.82 18.02 7.54
N ILE A 255 9.00 17.33 8.67
CA ILE A 255 7.94 16.93 9.59
C ILE A 255 8.32 17.46 10.96
N TYR A 256 7.50 18.35 11.52
CA TYR A 256 7.68 18.88 12.87
C TYR A 256 6.60 18.34 13.79
N GLN A 257 7.00 17.67 14.88
CA GLN A 257 6.09 17.31 15.95
C GLN A 257 6.06 18.43 16.99
N SER A 258 4.94 19.14 17.06
CA SER A 258 4.76 20.30 17.94
C SER A 258 4.16 19.94 19.30
N VAL A 259 3.23 18.97 19.33
CA VAL A 259 2.60 18.47 20.57
C VAL A 259 2.89 16.98 20.72
N GLY A 260 3.25 16.55 21.94
CA GLY A 260 3.48 15.14 22.26
C GLY A 260 2.20 14.30 22.15
N LEU A 261 2.30 13.07 21.68
CA LEU A 261 1.15 12.23 21.31
C LEU A 261 0.21 11.92 22.48
N LYS A 262 0.76 11.74 23.69
CA LYS A 262 -0.04 11.54 24.90
C LYS A 262 -0.90 12.75 25.27
N ASN A 263 -0.52 13.96 24.84
CA ASN A 263 -1.22 15.20 25.18
C ASN A 263 -2.35 15.47 24.17
N THR A 264 -3.35 16.25 24.58
CA THR A 264 -4.46 16.66 23.71
C THR A 264 -4.12 17.98 23.03
N ALA A 265 -3.77 17.95 21.74
CA ALA A 265 -3.69 19.17 20.92
C ALA A 265 -5.10 19.73 20.62
N TRP A 266 -5.20 21.04 20.44
CA TRP A 266 -6.47 21.74 20.23
C TRP A 266 -6.64 22.11 18.74
N HIS A 267 -7.02 21.14 17.89
CA HIS A 267 -7.05 21.33 16.43
C HIS A 267 -8.43 21.26 15.78
N CYS A 268 -9.39 20.54 16.36
CA CYS A 268 -10.72 20.29 15.79
C CYS A 268 -11.85 20.53 16.80
N GLY A 269 -11.67 21.48 17.72
CA GLY A 269 -12.72 21.92 18.64
C GLY A 269 -13.79 22.75 17.91
N SER A 270 -15.04 22.55 18.28
CA SER A 270 -16.20 23.32 17.78
C SER A 270 -17.34 23.29 18.79
N ASN A 271 -18.30 24.21 18.65
CA ASN A 271 -19.58 24.16 19.35
C ASN A 271 -20.55 23.16 18.71
N THR A 272 -20.35 22.86 17.41
CA THR A 272 -21.17 21.92 16.63
C THR A 272 -20.28 20.85 15.99
N TYR A 273 -20.66 19.58 16.13
CA TYR A 273 -19.95 18.43 15.56
C TYR A 273 -20.86 17.63 14.63
N TYR A 274 -20.33 17.25 13.48
CA TYR A 274 -20.98 16.34 12.53
C TYR A 274 -20.53 14.89 12.77
N HIS A 275 -19.26 14.70 13.11
CA HIS A 275 -18.77 13.40 13.51
C HIS A 275 -19.23 13.07 14.94
N LYS A 276 -19.90 11.92 15.10
CA LYS A 276 -20.50 11.49 16.37
C LYS A 276 -19.47 11.45 17.51
N GLU A 277 -18.29 10.88 17.27
CA GLU A 277 -17.32 10.59 18.33
C GLU A 277 -15.98 11.36 18.29
N CYS A 278 -15.49 11.79 17.12
CA CYS A 278 -14.15 12.38 17.00
C CYS A 278 -14.07 13.77 17.65
N ARG A 279 -13.08 13.98 18.51
CA ARG A 279 -12.80 15.20 19.27
C ARG A 279 -11.29 15.42 19.38
N ASN A 280 -10.87 16.59 19.88
CA ASN A 280 -9.46 16.86 20.21
C ASN A 280 -8.86 15.74 21.10
N SER A 281 -9.60 15.33 22.13
CA SER A 281 -9.12 14.39 23.16
C SER A 281 -8.83 12.99 22.65
N ASN A 282 -9.52 12.52 21.60
CA ASN A 282 -9.38 11.17 21.07
C ASN A 282 -8.80 11.12 19.65
N SER A 283 -8.08 12.16 19.22
CA SER A 283 -7.48 12.19 17.90
C SER A 283 -6.06 12.76 17.85
N PHE A 284 -5.32 12.39 16.82
CA PHE A 284 -4.13 13.13 16.38
C PHE A 284 -4.52 14.15 15.32
N GLY A 285 -3.81 15.28 15.26
CA GLY A 285 -4.01 16.34 14.29
C GLY A 285 -2.77 16.54 13.44
N ILE A 286 -2.90 16.41 12.11
CA ILE A 286 -1.82 16.65 11.15
C ILE A 286 -2.19 17.85 10.28
N GLU A 287 -1.33 18.87 10.28
CA GLU A 287 -1.44 20.07 9.44
C GLU A 287 -0.55 19.97 8.21
N MET A 288 -1.16 19.97 7.03
CA MET A 288 -0.46 20.09 5.75
C MET A 288 -0.18 21.57 5.43
N CYS A 289 1.08 21.95 5.32
CA CYS A 289 1.47 23.32 4.98
C CYS A 289 1.14 23.66 3.51
N CYS A 290 0.74 24.91 3.27
CA CYS A 290 0.42 25.47 1.95
C CYS A 290 1.69 25.84 1.16
N THR A 291 2.56 24.88 0.90
CA THR A 291 3.88 25.10 0.26
C THR A 291 3.79 25.55 -1.20
N ALA A 292 2.72 25.21 -1.92
CA ALA A 292 2.52 25.59 -3.32
C ALA A 292 2.14 27.08 -3.49
N GLY A 293 1.86 27.79 -2.38
CA GLY A 293 1.39 29.17 -2.42
C GLY A 293 -0.12 29.26 -2.69
N ASN A 294 -0.68 30.47 -2.59
CA ASN A 294 -2.10 30.78 -2.84
C ASN A 294 -3.08 29.83 -2.14
N TYR A 295 -2.85 29.53 -0.86
CA TYR A 295 -3.69 28.63 -0.06
C TYR A 295 -3.70 27.17 -0.53
N LYS A 296 -2.68 26.76 -1.30
CA LYS A 296 -2.57 25.41 -1.88
C LYS A 296 -1.46 24.57 -1.24
N ILE A 297 -1.77 23.30 -1.04
CA ILE A 297 -0.88 22.25 -0.58
C ILE A 297 -0.22 21.61 -1.80
N SER A 298 1.12 21.51 -1.82
CA SER A 298 1.81 20.84 -2.92
C SER A 298 1.49 19.34 -2.94
N ALA A 299 1.68 18.70 -4.10
CA ALA A 299 1.60 17.24 -4.20
C ALA A 299 2.60 16.54 -3.27
N LYS A 300 3.77 17.13 -3.03
CA LYS A 300 4.81 16.55 -2.16
C LYS A 300 4.41 16.62 -0.69
N THR A 301 3.80 17.71 -0.23
CA THR A 301 3.23 17.81 1.12
C THR A 301 2.11 16.79 1.31
N LYS A 302 1.19 16.65 0.33
CA LYS A 302 0.12 15.63 0.38
C LYS A 302 0.70 14.22 0.50
N GLU A 303 1.75 13.90 -0.26
CA GLU A 303 2.46 12.61 -0.18
C GLU A 303 3.10 12.40 1.20
N ASN A 304 3.90 13.35 1.70
CA ASN A 304 4.57 13.24 2.99
C ASN A 304 3.55 13.07 4.14
N ALA A 305 2.44 13.81 4.08
CA ALA A 305 1.35 13.69 5.05
C ALA A 305 0.66 12.32 4.98
N ALA A 306 0.53 11.71 3.80
CA ALA A 306 -0.01 10.36 3.67
C ALA A 306 0.90 9.31 4.34
N TYR A 307 2.22 9.42 4.18
CA TYR A 307 3.18 8.53 4.87
C TYR A 307 3.15 8.71 6.39
N LEU A 308 3.05 9.95 6.88
CA LEU A 308 2.90 10.22 8.32
C LEU A 308 1.58 9.67 8.85
N CYS A 309 0.49 9.88 8.12
CA CYS A 309 -0.83 9.37 8.49
C CYS A 309 -0.82 7.84 8.55
N ALA A 310 -0.22 7.15 7.58
CA ALA A 310 -0.07 5.69 7.58
C ALA A 310 0.77 5.20 8.77
N TYR A 311 1.86 5.90 9.10
CA TYR A 311 2.68 5.58 10.29
C TYR A 311 1.85 5.67 11.58
N LEU A 312 1.06 6.74 11.75
CA LEU A 312 0.17 6.89 12.90
C LEU A 312 -0.98 5.86 12.87
N CYS A 313 -1.52 5.51 11.71
CA CYS A 313 -2.51 4.44 11.58
C CYS A 313 -1.96 3.11 12.12
N LYS A 314 -0.74 2.74 11.71
CA LYS A 314 -0.04 1.56 12.23
C LYS A 314 0.16 1.64 13.74
N MET A 315 0.54 2.82 14.26
CA MET A 315 0.66 3.05 15.70
C MET A 315 -0.67 2.80 16.43
N LEU A 316 -1.80 3.24 15.86
CA LEU A 316 -3.13 3.08 16.43
C LEU A 316 -3.74 1.68 16.22
N GLY A 317 -3.07 0.80 15.46
CA GLY A 317 -3.62 -0.51 15.10
C GLY A 317 -4.75 -0.42 14.06
N ILE A 318 -4.85 0.69 13.32
CA ILE A 318 -5.80 0.84 12.22
C ILE A 318 -5.31 -0.02 11.05
N ALA A 319 -6.18 -0.88 10.51
CA ALA A 319 -5.88 -1.67 9.32
C ALA A 319 -6.10 -0.83 8.04
N ALA A 320 -5.44 -1.20 6.94
CA ALA A 320 -5.57 -0.53 5.63
C ALA A 320 -7.04 -0.39 5.18
N GLY A 321 -7.82 -1.47 5.28
CA GLY A 321 -9.26 -1.45 4.95
C GLY A 321 -10.14 -0.64 5.92
N ALA A 322 -9.60 -0.22 7.07
CA ALA A 322 -10.30 0.59 8.07
C ALA A 322 -9.90 2.06 8.04
N VAL A 323 -8.96 2.47 7.17
CA VAL A 323 -8.45 3.86 7.08
C VAL A 323 -9.60 4.86 6.91
N ILE A 324 -10.56 4.61 6.02
CA ILE A 324 -11.71 5.50 5.78
C ILE A 324 -12.61 5.72 7.01
N LYS A 325 -12.58 4.80 8.00
CA LYS A 325 -13.37 4.92 9.25
C LYS A 325 -12.66 5.79 10.29
N TYR A 326 -11.34 5.83 10.30
CA TYR A 326 -10.54 6.41 11.39
C TYR A 326 -9.68 7.62 10.99
N VAL A 327 -9.44 7.80 9.70
CA VAL A 327 -8.78 8.99 9.14
C VAL A 327 -9.85 9.90 8.56
N VAL A 328 -9.99 11.08 9.14
CA VAL A 328 -11.07 12.04 8.83
C VAL A 328 -10.49 13.42 8.55
N ARG A 329 -11.22 14.29 7.86
CA ARG A 329 -10.88 15.72 7.73
C ARG A 329 -11.50 16.49 8.88
N HIS A 330 -10.99 17.69 9.15
CA HIS A 330 -11.70 18.63 10.02
C HIS A 330 -13.12 18.90 9.49
N TYR A 331 -13.30 18.93 8.17
CA TYR A 331 -14.62 18.97 7.52
C TYR A 331 -15.58 17.89 8.03
N ASP A 332 -15.14 16.65 8.12
CA ASP A 332 -15.99 15.54 8.56
C ASP A 332 -16.32 15.67 10.07
N VAL A 333 -15.43 16.32 10.85
CA VAL A 333 -15.62 16.53 12.29
C VAL A 333 -16.59 17.68 12.59
N THR A 334 -16.43 18.84 11.95
CA THR A 334 -17.12 20.08 12.34
C THR A 334 -17.82 20.81 11.19
N GLY A 335 -17.69 20.33 9.95
CA GLY A 335 -18.17 21.03 8.74
C GLY A 335 -17.25 22.14 8.25
N LYS A 336 -16.17 22.48 8.97
CA LYS A 336 -15.17 23.46 8.52
C LYS A 336 -14.51 22.94 7.24
N LYS A 337 -14.51 23.73 6.15
CA LYS A 337 -13.84 23.41 4.87
C LYS A 337 -12.31 23.34 5.03
N CYS A 338 -11.82 22.30 5.68
CA CYS A 338 -10.43 22.07 6.02
C CYS A 338 -10.14 20.56 5.96
N PRO A 339 -9.21 20.11 5.10
CA PRO A 339 -8.51 20.89 4.08
C PRO A 339 -9.43 21.29 2.91
N ALA A 340 -9.40 22.57 2.50
CA ALA A 340 -10.35 23.11 1.51
C ALA A 340 -10.24 22.43 0.14
N GLU A 341 -9.03 22.17 -0.34
CA GLU A 341 -8.78 21.46 -1.61
C GLU A 341 -9.35 20.05 -1.61
N MET A 342 -9.39 19.38 -0.45
CA MET A 342 -9.94 18.04 -0.35
C MET A 342 -11.41 18.04 0.05
N ALA A 343 -12.06 19.20 0.20
CA ALA A 343 -13.49 19.37 0.47
C ALA A 343 -14.29 19.83 -0.78
N GLY A 344 -13.68 19.75 -1.98
CA GLY A 344 -14.28 20.10 -3.27
C GLY A 344 -15.14 19.00 -3.90
N GLU A 345 -15.50 19.20 -5.17
CA GLU A 345 -16.47 18.36 -5.91
C GLU A 345 -16.18 16.86 -5.81
N ASN A 346 -17.22 16.10 -5.44
CA ASN A 346 -17.24 14.65 -5.27
C ASN A 346 -16.20 14.04 -4.30
N ASN A 347 -15.54 14.84 -3.45
CA ASN A 347 -14.52 14.39 -2.51
C ASN A 347 -13.34 13.62 -3.17
N ALA A 348 -13.08 13.85 -4.47
CA ALA A 348 -12.14 13.02 -5.23
C ALA A 348 -10.69 13.07 -4.68
N GLU A 349 -10.19 14.26 -4.35
CA GLU A 349 -8.85 14.40 -3.74
C GLU A 349 -8.76 13.72 -2.38
N TRP A 350 -9.83 13.77 -1.58
CA TRP A 350 -9.87 13.12 -0.28
C TRP A 350 -9.89 11.59 -0.41
N ALA A 351 -10.71 11.06 -1.31
CA ALA A 351 -10.76 9.63 -1.62
C ALA A 351 -9.40 9.13 -2.10
N LYS A 352 -8.70 9.91 -2.95
CA LYS A 352 -7.33 9.60 -3.36
C LYS A 352 -6.36 9.60 -2.18
N PHE A 353 -6.41 10.60 -1.30
CA PHE A 353 -5.54 10.66 -0.13
C PHE A 353 -5.73 9.43 0.79
N LEU A 354 -6.97 9.04 1.08
CA LEU A 354 -7.26 7.84 1.87
C LEU A 354 -6.77 6.56 1.20
N ALA A 355 -6.91 6.45 -0.13
CA ALA A 355 -6.38 5.32 -0.88
C ALA A 355 -4.85 5.25 -0.82
N ASP A 356 -4.16 6.40 -0.93
CA ASP A 356 -2.71 6.47 -0.80
C ASP A 356 -2.26 6.07 0.62
N VAL A 357 -2.94 6.52 1.68
CA VAL A 357 -2.67 6.10 3.07
C VAL A 357 -2.87 4.61 3.26
N ALA A 358 -3.99 4.05 2.78
CA ALA A 358 -4.27 2.62 2.87
C ALA A 358 -3.22 1.78 2.11
N LYS A 359 -2.80 2.24 0.93
CA LYS A 359 -1.76 1.61 0.11
C LYS A 359 -0.40 1.59 0.81
N ILE A 360 0.00 2.72 1.41
CA ILE A 360 1.24 2.83 2.17
C ILE A 360 1.19 1.89 3.39
N LEU A 361 0.06 1.89 4.10
CA LEU A 361 -0.15 1.06 5.30
C LEU A 361 -0.17 -0.44 4.98
N GLY A 362 -0.70 -0.82 3.82
CA GLY A 362 -0.73 -2.19 3.30
C GLY A 362 0.56 -2.67 2.63
N GLY A 363 1.60 -1.82 2.53
CA GLY A 363 2.89 -2.21 1.95
C GLY A 363 2.94 -2.25 0.42
N SER A 364 1.94 -1.71 -0.29
CA SER A 364 1.90 -1.71 -1.76
C SER A 364 2.46 -0.43 -2.42
N ALA A 365 3.01 0.50 -1.64
CA ALA A 365 3.80 1.63 -2.14
C ALA A 365 5.24 1.17 -2.44
N PRO A 366 6.01 1.82 -3.34
CA PRO A 366 7.44 1.55 -3.46
C PRO A 366 8.07 1.69 -2.07
N ASP A 367 8.64 0.59 -1.60
CA ASP A 367 9.02 0.38 -0.21
C ASP A 367 10.00 1.47 0.28
N HIS A 368 9.50 2.33 1.16
CA HIS A 368 10.28 3.26 1.97
C HIS A 368 9.88 3.20 3.46
N ASN A 369 9.14 2.18 3.89
CA ASN A 369 8.53 2.13 5.23
C ASN A 369 8.56 0.72 5.86
N GLU A 370 9.69 0.03 5.82
CA GLU A 370 10.09 -0.88 6.89
C GLU A 370 10.35 -0.07 8.18
N PRO A 371 9.98 -0.57 9.39
CA PRO A 371 10.51 0.01 10.61
C PRO A 371 12.02 -0.15 10.58
N VAL A 372 12.75 0.96 10.49
CA VAL A 372 14.19 0.97 10.71
C VAL A 372 14.43 0.54 12.16
N GLN A 373 14.71 -0.74 12.36
CA GLN A 373 15.87 -1.07 13.17
C GLN A 373 17.04 -0.32 12.54
N GLN A 374 17.74 0.50 13.33
CA GLN A 374 18.92 1.25 12.87
C GLN A 374 19.78 0.36 11.95
N PRO A 375 20.20 0.82 10.76
CA PRO A 375 21.04 0.00 9.92
C PRO A 375 22.32 -0.32 10.68
N THR A 376 22.64 -1.59 10.81
CA THR A 376 23.93 -2.12 11.29
C THR A 376 25.06 -1.89 10.26
N PHE A 377 25.03 -0.75 9.58
CA PHE A 377 26.02 -0.35 8.60
C PHE A 377 27.13 0.45 9.30
N LYS A 378 28.39 0.02 9.15
CA LYS A 378 29.50 0.74 9.77
C LYS A 378 29.70 2.04 8.98
N ALA A 379 29.68 3.17 9.67
CA ALA A 379 29.87 4.48 9.06
C ALA A 379 31.27 4.68 8.45
N THR A 380 32.19 3.73 8.62
CA THR A 380 33.55 3.76 8.09
C THR A 380 33.87 2.45 7.37
N GLY A 381 34.67 2.52 6.31
CA GLY A 381 35.19 1.36 5.58
C GLY A 381 34.53 1.15 4.22
N THR A 382 34.43 -0.10 3.79
CA THR A 382 34.02 -0.44 2.42
C THR A 382 32.57 -0.93 2.35
N ALA A 383 31.81 -0.38 1.41
CA ALA A 383 30.39 -0.68 1.21
C ALA A 383 30.07 -1.06 -0.23
N VAL A 384 29.00 -1.82 -0.43
CA VAL A 384 28.51 -2.22 -1.75
C VAL A 384 27.14 -1.60 -2.00
N THR A 385 26.95 -1.04 -3.20
CA THR A 385 25.65 -0.52 -3.63
C THR A 385 24.67 -1.67 -3.87
N THR A 386 23.44 -1.55 -3.37
CA THR A 386 22.37 -2.55 -3.59
C THR A 386 21.47 -2.23 -4.78
N ALA A 387 21.65 -1.05 -5.38
CA ALA A 387 20.96 -0.54 -6.55
C ALA A 387 21.87 0.40 -7.38
N ASN A 388 21.43 0.82 -8.56
CA ASN A 388 22.07 1.91 -9.29
C ASN A 388 21.85 3.21 -8.50
N LEU A 389 22.90 3.69 -7.84
CA LEU A 389 22.82 4.68 -6.79
C LEU A 389 23.48 5.99 -7.23
N ARG A 390 22.73 7.10 -7.13
CA ARG A 390 23.24 8.44 -7.43
C ARG A 390 24.15 8.94 -6.30
N MET A 391 25.40 9.26 -6.62
CA MET A 391 26.28 10.04 -5.77
C MET A 391 26.01 11.52 -6.01
N ARG A 392 25.82 12.30 -4.95
CA ARG A 392 25.36 13.69 -5.01
C ARG A 392 26.34 14.65 -4.35
N ALA A 393 26.30 15.92 -4.74
CA ALA A 393 27.18 16.95 -4.20
C ALA A 393 26.92 17.27 -2.72
N GLY A 394 25.74 16.93 -2.20
CA GLY A 394 25.35 17.13 -0.81
C GLY A 394 24.37 16.07 -0.31
N ALA A 395 24.15 16.06 1.00
CA ALA A 395 23.38 15.06 1.75
C ALA A 395 21.86 15.19 1.55
N GLY A 396 21.39 14.92 0.33
CA GLY A 396 19.97 14.99 -0.01
C GLY A 396 19.70 14.85 -1.50
N THR A 397 18.45 14.54 -1.87
CA THR A 397 18.03 14.40 -3.28
C THR A 397 17.94 15.73 -4.04
N SER A 398 17.90 16.86 -3.33
CA SER A 398 17.89 18.22 -3.88
C SER A 398 19.26 18.66 -4.43
N PHE A 399 20.35 17.99 -4.06
CA PHE A 399 21.68 18.29 -4.57
C PHE A 399 21.91 17.65 -5.94
N SER A 400 22.74 18.30 -6.76
CA SER A 400 23.11 17.81 -8.08
C SER A 400 23.73 16.41 -8.02
N THR A 401 23.45 15.60 -9.04
CA THR A 401 24.04 14.27 -9.18
C THR A 401 25.44 14.42 -9.78
N LEU A 402 26.44 13.90 -9.08
CA LEU A 402 27.83 13.84 -9.55
C LEU A 402 28.03 12.67 -10.51
N LEU A 403 27.50 11.48 -10.15
CA LEU A 403 27.46 10.30 -11.01
C LEU A 403 26.43 9.28 -10.52
N VAL A 404 26.23 8.22 -11.33
CA VAL A 404 25.52 7.00 -10.92
C VAL A 404 26.54 5.88 -10.72
N VAL A 405 26.56 5.31 -9.51
CA VAL A 405 27.33 4.12 -9.17
C VAL A 405 26.41 2.91 -9.33
N ASN A 406 26.72 2.01 -10.27
CA ASN A 406 25.86 0.87 -10.57
C ASN A 406 25.71 -0.08 -9.38
N LYS A 407 24.62 -0.86 -9.37
CA LYS A 407 24.37 -1.92 -8.38
C LYS A 407 25.55 -2.89 -8.32
N GLY A 408 25.95 -3.25 -7.10
CA GLY A 408 27.02 -4.21 -6.84
C GLY A 408 28.42 -3.59 -6.88
N CYS A 409 28.55 -2.28 -7.11
CA CYS A 409 29.82 -1.58 -7.07
C CYS A 409 30.23 -1.24 -5.63
N THR A 410 31.53 -1.25 -5.40
CA THR A 410 32.14 -0.96 -4.10
C THR A 410 32.49 0.51 -3.96
N VAL A 411 32.16 1.12 -2.81
CA VAL A 411 32.48 2.51 -2.45
C VAL A 411 33.19 2.56 -1.10
N GLN A 412 34.05 3.55 -0.88
CA GLN A 412 34.66 3.82 0.41
C GLN A 412 33.80 4.83 1.19
N VAL A 413 33.63 4.61 2.49
CA VAL A 413 32.85 5.45 3.40
C VAL A 413 33.77 5.94 4.52
N ASP A 414 33.76 7.24 4.79
CA ASP A 414 34.80 7.89 5.62
C ASP A 414 34.38 8.25 7.05
N GLY A 415 33.17 7.90 7.48
CA GLY A 415 32.65 8.22 8.81
C GLY A 415 31.57 9.29 8.80
N THR A 416 31.52 10.13 7.76
CA THR A 416 30.62 11.28 7.73
C THR A 416 29.21 10.85 7.30
N VAL A 417 28.24 11.05 8.19
CA VAL A 417 26.82 10.75 7.95
C VAL A 417 25.98 11.98 8.25
N VAL A 418 25.18 12.40 7.27
CA VAL A 418 24.25 13.53 7.41
C VAL A 418 22.88 13.09 6.90
N ASN A 419 21.87 13.05 7.78
CA ASN A 419 20.48 12.71 7.43
C ASN A 419 20.33 11.36 6.66
N GLY A 420 21.12 10.34 7.04
CA GLY A 420 21.09 9.02 6.37
C GLY A 420 21.81 8.98 5.01
N TRP A 421 22.49 10.06 4.63
CA TRP A 421 23.41 10.10 3.51
C TRP A 421 24.84 9.96 4.01
N TYR A 422 25.56 9.01 3.44
CA TYR A 422 26.93 8.68 3.76
C TYR A 422 27.86 9.38 2.78
N HIS A 423 28.91 9.98 3.30
CA HIS A 423 29.96 10.54 2.48
C HIS A 423 30.83 9.39 1.96
N CYS A 424 30.83 9.26 0.64
CA CYS A 424 31.38 8.13 -0.07
C CYS A 424 32.36 8.58 -1.15
N LYS A 425 33.37 7.75 -1.40
CA LYS A 425 34.30 7.87 -2.52
C LYS A 425 34.16 6.70 -3.48
N TYR A 426 34.06 7.01 -4.77
CA TYR A 426 34.04 6.04 -5.87
C TYR A 426 34.98 6.51 -6.99
N GLY A 427 36.08 5.79 -7.19
CA GLY A 427 37.17 6.28 -8.05
C GLY A 427 37.72 7.62 -7.54
N ASN A 428 37.72 8.64 -8.40
CA ASN A 428 38.17 9.99 -8.08
C ASN A 428 37.04 10.92 -7.60
N THR A 429 35.79 10.46 -7.60
CA THR A 429 34.65 11.29 -7.19
C THR A 429 34.28 11.04 -5.74
N VAL A 430 34.05 12.13 -5.01
CA VAL A 430 33.64 12.14 -3.61
C VAL A 430 32.30 12.87 -3.51
N GLY A 431 31.36 12.31 -2.76
CA GLY A 431 30.04 12.90 -2.56
C GLY A 431 29.16 12.05 -1.66
N TYR A 432 27.89 12.43 -1.55
CA TYR A 432 26.94 11.80 -0.65
C TYR A 432 26.09 10.74 -1.37
N MET A 433 25.93 9.58 -0.74
CA MET A 433 25.10 8.48 -1.22
C MET A 433 24.11 8.06 -0.13
N SER A 434 22.88 7.72 -0.50
CA SER A 434 21.88 7.31 0.49
C SER A 434 22.24 5.94 1.08
N GLY A 435 22.32 5.89 2.42
CA GLY A 435 22.66 4.67 3.16
C GLY A 435 21.67 3.53 3.01
N ASN A 436 20.44 3.82 2.60
CA ASN A 436 19.40 2.82 2.32
C ASN A 436 19.80 1.85 1.20
N TYR A 437 20.76 2.25 0.37
CA TYR A 437 21.24 1.48 -0.77
C TYR A 437 22.70 1.07 -0.63
N LEU A 438 23.24 1.08 0.60
CA LEU A 438 24.59 0.64 0.93
C LEU A 438 24.52 -0.54 1.90
N LYS A 439 25.40 -1.53 1.72
CA LYS A 439 25.60 -2.63 2.68
C LYS A 439 27.09 -2.85 2.94
N ASN A 440 27.44 -3.29 4.15
CA ASN A 440 28.82 -3.69 4.45
C ASN A 440 29.25 -4.81 3.49
N VAL A 441 30.52 -4.82 3.09
CA VAL A 441 31.11 -6.03 2.51
C VAL A 441 31.08 -7.10 3.61
N GLN A 442 30.25 -8.14 3.46
CA GLN A 442 30.39 -9.33 4.29
C GLN A 442 31.68 -10.02 3.85
N THR A 443 32.72 -9.92 4.67
CA THR A 443 33.82 -10.89 4.62
C THR A 443 33.26 -12.21 5.13
N THR A 444 32.73 -13.03 4.23
CA THR A 444 32.71 -14.46 4.49
C THR A 444 34.17 -14.90 4.51
N SER A 445 34.70 -15.14 5.70
CA SER A 445 35.87 -15.99 5.88
C SER A 445 35.52 -17.36 5.32
N SER A 446 35.76 -17.53 4.02
CA SER A 446 35.72 -18.80 3.34
C SER A 446 37.14 -19.12 2.94
N THR A 447 37.64 -20.23 3.49
CA THR A 447 38.87 -20.89 3.09
C THR A 447 38.93 -20.98 1.56
N PRO A 448 40.08 -20.68 0.91
CA PRO A 448 40.14 -20.60 -0.55
C PRO A 448 39.77 -21.96 -1.17
N ALA A 449 38.64 -22.02 -1.86
CA ALA A 449 38.37 -23.11 -2.77
C ALA A 449 39.30 -22.97 -3.98
N ALA A 450 39.92 -24.07 -4.41
CA ALA A 450 40.85 -24.09 -5.53
C ALA A 450 40.23 -23.42 -6.77
N THR A 451 40.94 -22.43 -7.32
CA THR A 451 40.52 -21.68 -8.50
C THR A 451 40.41 -22.61 -9.71
N ARG A 452 39.19 -22.82 -10.22
CA ARG A 452 38.95 -23.58 -11.44
C ARG A 452 39.05 -22.63 -12.64
N THR A 453 39.63 -23.13 -13.73
CA THR A 453 39.71 -22.38 -14.99
C THR A 453 39.02 -23.13 -16.13
N HIS A 454 38.59 -22.40 -17.14
CA HIS A 454 38.01 -22.92 -18.36
C HIS A 454 38.60 -22.23 -19.58
N LYS A 455 39.19 -23.01 -20.49
CA LYS A 455 39.72 -22.52 -21.76
C LYS A 455 38.60 -22.42 -22.79
N VAL A 456 38.34 -21.21 -23.26
CA VAL A 456 37.28 -20.91 -24.24
C VAL A 456 37.60 -21.58 -25.58
N VAL A 457 36.64 -22.33 -26.13
CA VAL A 457 36.74 -22.97 -27.44
C VAL A 457 35.69 -22.40 -28.41
N LYS A 458 35.84 -22.69 -29.72
CA LYS A 458 34.91 -22.23 -30.75
C LYS A 458 33.49 -22.75 -30.44
N GLY A 459 32.54 -21.83 -30.29
CA GLY A 459 31.13 -22.15 -30.00
C GLY A 459 30.70 -21.91 -28.55
N ASP A 460 31.63 -21.61 -27.64
CA ASP A 460 31.29 -21.28 -26.26
C ASP A 460 30.56 -19.94 -26.14
N THR A 461 29.65 -19.87 -25.16
CA THR A 461 29.09 -18.63 -24.62
C THR A 461 29.27 -18.59 -23.11
N LEU A 462 29.40 -17.39 -22.53
CA LEU A 462 29.52 -17.24 -21.08
C LEU A 462 28.31 -17.81 -20.32
N SER A 463 27.12 -17.78 -20.92
CA SER A 463 25.91 -18.37 -20.33
C SER A 463 26.03 -19.90 -20.21
N GLN A 464 26.56 -20.57 -21.23
CA GLN A 464 26.80 -22.02 -21.19
C GLN A 464 27.91 -22.38 -20.20
N ILE A 465 28.99 -21.60 -20.18
CA ILE A 465 30.10 -21.79 -19.23
C ILE A 465 29.60 -21.59 -17.79
N ALA A 466 28.84 -20.52 -17.54
CA ALA A 466 28.26 -20.24 -16.22
C ALA A 466 27.37 -21.38 -15.74
N LYS A 467 26.48 -21.87 -16.61
CA LYS A 467 25.62 -23.03 -16.32
C LYS A 467 26.44 -24.30 -16.05
N LYS A 468 27.50 -24.56 -16.82
CA LYS A 468 28.37 -25.73 -16.67
C LYS A 468 29.08 -25.77 -15.31
N TYR A 469 29.51 -24.62 -14.79
CA TYR A 469 30.26 -24.53 -13.54
C TYR A 469 29.43 -24.09 -12.34
N GLY A 470 28.11 -23.94 -12.49
CA GLY A 470 27.23 -23.53 -11.38
C GLY A 470 27.51 -22.10 -10.89
N THR A 471 27.94 -21.22 -11.79
CA THR A 471 28.26 -19.81 -11.50
C THR A 471 27.35 -18.88 -12.33
N THR A 472 27.64 -17.58 -12.35
CA THR A 472 26.91 -16.59 -13.18
C THR A 472 27.81 -15.94 -14.21
N VAL A 473 27.21 -15.50 -15.33
CA VAL A 473 27.90 -14.74 -16.38
C VAL A 473 28.63 -13.52 -15.78
N ASN A 474 27.98 -12.80 -14.88
CA ASN A 474 28.56 -11.60 -14.27
C ASN A 474 29.76 -11.93 -13.36
N ALA A 475 29.71 -13.04 -12.62
CA ALA A 475 30.83 -13.49 -11.79
C ALA A 475 32.06 -13.81 -12.64
N ILE A 476 31.88 -14.54 -13.76
CA ILE A 476 32.97 -14.85 -14.70
C ILE A 476 33.54 -13.55 -15.31
N VAL A 477 32.69 -12.62 -15.76
CA VAL A 477 33.14 -11.34 -16.33
C VAL A 477 33.98 -10.55 -15.32
N LEU A 478 33.53 -10.45 -14.06
CA LEU A 478 34.24 -9.69 -13.03
C LEU A 478 35.58 -10.34 -12.66
N ALA A 479 35.61 -11.66 -12.50
CA ALA A 479 36.83 -12.39 -12.12
C ALA A 479 37.95 -12.28 -13.17
N ASN A 480 37.59 -12.05 -14.44
CA ASN A 480 38.53 -12.10 -15.55
C ASN A 480 38.82 -10.73 -16.19
N ARG A 481 38.13 -9.66 -15.77
CA ARG A 481 38.25 -8.33 -16.40
C ARG A 481 39.64 -7.70 -16.30
N SER A 482 40.40 -8.01 -15.24
CA SER A 482 41.79 -7.53 -15.10
C SER A 482 42.72 -8.14 -16.15
N LYS A 483 42.56 -9.43 -16.45
CA LYS A 483 43.36 -10.15 -17.46
C LYS A 483 42.83 -9.94 -18.88
N TYR A 484 41.52 -9.82 -19.04
CA TYR A 484 40.84 -9.64 -20.33
C TYR A 484 39.91 -8.42 -20.29
N PRO A 485 40.42 -7.18 -20.42
CA PRO A 485 39.62 -5.96 -20.25
C PRO A 485 38.43 -5.82 -21.21
N LYS A 486 38.47 -6.51 -22.36
CA LYS A 486 37.40 -6.51 -23.36
C LYS A 486 36.29 -7.53 -23.07
N ILE A 487 36.41 -8.36 -22.03
CA ILE A 487 35.38 -9.37 -21.71
C ILE A 487 34.05 -8.69 -21.33
N THR A 488 32.97 -9.11 -21.97
CA THR A 488 31.60 -8.68 -21.65
C THR A 488 30.68 -9.89 -21.60
N ALA A 489 29.45 -9.72 -21.11
CA ALA A 489 28.47 -10.81 -21.05
C ALA A 489 28.18 -11.46 -22.42
N SER A 490 28.45 -10.77 -23.52
CA SER A 490 28.24 -11.23 -24.90
C SER A 490 29.53 -11.35 -25.71
N TYR A 491 30.70 -11.13 -25.12
CA TYR A 491 31.99 -11.17 -25.83
C TYR A 491 33.07 -11.90 -25.05
N ILE A 492 33.52 -13.02 -25.61
CA ILE A 492 34.68 -13.82 -25.20
C ILE A 492 35.49 -14.24 -26.43
N VAL A 493 36.77 -14.51 -26.26
CA VAL A 493 37.67 -14.89 -27.35
C VAL A 493 38.16 -16.32 -27.14
N VAL A 494 38.14 -17.11 -28.22
CA VAL A 494 38.69 -18.47 -28.25
C VAL A 494 40.14 -18.46 -27.79
N GLY A 495 40.48 -19.38 -26.88
CA GLY A 495 41.80 -19.51 -26.27
C GLY A 495 41.99 -18.76 -24.96
N TRP A 496 41.06 -17.89 -24.54
CA TRP A 496 41.10 -17.29 -23.20
C TRP A 496 40.93 -18.36 -22.11
N GLU A 497 41.69 -18.23 -21.03
CA GLU A 497 41.55 -19.08 -19.84
C GLU A 497 40.83 -18.29 -18.76
N LEU A 498 39.53 -18.55 -18.61
CA LEU A 498 38.65 -17.87 -17.69
C LEU A 498 38.66 -18.54 -16.34
N VAL A 499 38.79 -17.78 -15.27
CA VAL A 499 38.42 -18.19 -13.91
C VAL A 499 36.90 -18.34 -13.85
N VAL A 500 36.40 -19.51 -13.45
CA VAL A 500 34.97 -19.88 -13.49
C VAL A 500 34.41 -20.32 -12.15
#